data_AF-A0A1Q5PNZ7-F1
#
_entry.id   AF-A0A1Q5PNZ7-F1
#
_cell.length_a   1.000
_cell.length_b   1.000
_cell.length_c   1.000
_cell.angle_alpha   90.00
_cell.angle_beta   90.00
_cell.angle_gamma   90.00
#
_symmetry.space_group_name_H-M   'P 1'
#
loop_
_entity.id
_entity.type
_entity.pdbx_description
1 polymer ?
#
loop_
_entity_poly.entity_id
_entity_poly.type
_entity_poly.pdbx_seq_one_letter_code
_entity_poly.pdbx_strand_id
1 'polypeptide(L)'
;MTRDFDEEFDKIMSGTDAGTELTGQSADLESEIPYEIPPADLQIEEVRPAEDGKRSVGLVLTELLHYEVLQKIVELEKLPGRALGTETGAVLWVPVSLEGDEEDEFAALLGDARPVADELARVAQRIAEVIGRNVIVAQSWLRVDDEDDEVSVAGQIVAWRVTKAGTVEPLHGGLVVSSMAEDVEDLLVGRTDPLTHNNYEPSQSAWPTLQAIKQAWFNRGKKD
;
A
#
# COMPACT_ATOMS: atom_id res chain seq x y z
N MET A 1 21.27 -48.47 -29.71
CA MET A 1 21.34 -48.68 -28.25
C MET A 1 20.29 -47.79 -27.64
N THR A 2 19.08 -48.33 -27.54
CA THR A 2 17.87 -47.65 -27.07
C THR A 2 17.80 -47.93 -25.57
N ARG A 3 17.78 -46.90 -24.74
CA ARG A 3 17.68 -47.03 -23.27
C ARG A 3 16.23 -47.36 -22.92
N ASP A 4 16.02 -48.51 -22.26
CA ASP A 4 14.72 -48.92 -21.72
C ASP A 4 14.49 -48.19 -20.39
N PHE A 5 13.52 -47.28 -20.37
CA PHE A 5 13.12 -46.51 -19.19
C PHE A 5 12.24 -47.31 -18.23
N ASP A 6 11.70 -48.45 -18.68
CA ASP A 6 10.81 -49.29 -17.87
C ASP A 6 11.57 -50.08 -16.78
N GLU A 7 12.84 -50.46 -17.00
CA GLU A 7 13.67 -51.13 -15.99
C GLU A 7 14.09 -50.19 -14.84
N GLU A 8 14.21 -48.89 -15.12
CA GLU A 8 14.62 -47.90 -14.11
C GLU A 8 13.44 -47.55 -13.18
N PHE A 9 12.21 -47.60 -13.69
CA PHE A 9 11.00 -47.32 -12.92
C PHE A 9 10.64 -48.49 -11.97
N ASP A 10 10.78 -49.74 -12.41
CA ASP A 10 10.56 -50.93 -11.56
C ASP A 10 11.58 -51.04 -10.42
N LYS A 11 12.79 -50.52 -10.62
CA LYS A 11 13.82 -50.45 -9.57
C LYS A 11 13.50 -49.43 -8.49
N ILE A 12 12.79 -48.35 -8.83
CA ILE A 12 12.34 -47.33 -7.87
C ILE A 12 11.12 -47.82 -7.09
N MET A 13 10.19 -48.51 -7.76
CA MET A 13 8.97 -49.03 -7.12
C MET A 13 9.19 -50.25 -6.22
N SER A 14 10.26 -51.03 -6.45
CA SER A 14 10.59 -52.20 -5.61
C SER A 14 11.46 -51.89 -4.38
N GLY A 15 11.86 -50.63 -4.19
CA GLY A 15 12.77 -50.19 -3.11
C GLY A 15 12.11 -49.74 -1.81
N THR A 16 10.78 -49.72 -1.71
CA THR A 16 10.07 -49.13 -0.57
C THR A 16 9.25 -50.18 0.18
N ASP A 17 9.92 -51.04 0.95
CA ASP A 17 9.50 -51.40 2.33
C ASP A 17 10.45 -52.44 2.96
N ALA A 18 11.31 -51.97 3.87
CA ALA A 18 11.79 -52.74 5.03
C ALA A 18 12.49 -51.79 6.00
N GLY A 19 11.92 -51.65 7.19
CA GLY A 19 12.33 -50.68 8.19
C GLY A 19 13.78 -50.81 8.67
N THR A 20 14.33 -49.66 9.09
CA THR A 20 15.47 -49.59 10.01
C THR A 20 15.34 -48.28 10.80
N GLU A 21 15.23 -48.43 12.12
CA GLU A 21 15.29 -47.36 13.09
C GLU A 21 16.59 -46.55 12.93
N LEU A 22 16.47 -45.23 12.79
CA LEU A 22 17.56 -44.28 13.00
C LEU A 22 17.13 -43.30 14.07
N THR A 23 17.51 -43.61 15.30
CA THR A 23 17.62 -42.67 16.41
C THR A 23 18.66 -41.61 16.07
N GLY A 24 18.28 -40.33 16.05
CA GLY A 24 19.24 -39.25 15.86
C GLY A 24 18.59 -37.88 15.73
N GLN A 25 18.28 -37.27 16.88
CA GLN A 25 18.14 -35.82 17.14
C GLN A 25 17.87 -34.91 15.93
N SER A 26 16.60 -34.56 15.73
CA SER A 26 16.21 -33.27 15.15
C SER A 26 15.81 -32.38 16.33
N ALA A 27 16.58 -31.33 16.58
CA ALA A 27 16.20 -30.31 17.54
C ALA A 27 14.98 -29.55 16.99
N ASP A 28 13.89 -29.60 17.74
CA ASP A 28 12.71 -28.76 17.54
C ASP A 28 13.13 -27.28 17.57
N LEU A 29 13.09 -26.63 16.41
CA LEU A 29 13.11 -25.18 16.29
C LEU A 29 11.84 -24.76 15.56
N GLU A 30 10.70 -25.11 16.14
CA GLU A 30 9.47 -24.34 15.97
C GLU A 30 9.62 -23.10 16.86
N SER A 31 10.16 -22.03 16.32
CA SER A 31 10.01 -20.71 16.93
C SER A 31 8.54 -20.31 16.78
N GLU A 32 7.74 -20.62 17.79
CA GLU A 32 6.40 -20.06 17.97
C GLU A 32 6.51 -18.53 17.90
N ILE A 33 6.07 -17.94 16.79
CA ILE A 33 5.77 -16.51 16.77
C ILE A 33 4.55 -16.35 17.69
N PRO A 34 4.64 -15.61 18.81
CA PRO A 34 3.50 -15.45 19.69
C PRO A 34 2.38 -14.76 18.90
N TYR A 35 1.25 -15.45 18.75
CA TYR A 35 0.04 -14.85 18.23
C TYR A 35 -0.46 -13.87 19.31
N GLU A 36 -0.08 -12.60 19.22
CA GLU A 36 -0.62 -11.57 20.09
C GLU A 36 -2.13 -11.50 19.83
N ILE A 37 -2.90 -11.94 20.83
CA ILE A 37 -4.35 -11.85 20.80
C ILE A 37 -4.69 -10.36 20.73
N PRO A 38 -5.35 -9.89 19.66
CA PRO A 38 -5.68 -8.48 19.54
C PRO A 38 -6.56 -8.05 20.73
N PRO A 39 -6.31 -6.87 21.32
CA PRO A 39 -7.08 -6.38 22.46
C PRO A 39 -8.60 -6.40 22.17
N ALA A 40 -9.38 -6.83 23.16
CA ALA A 40 -10.81 -7.16 23.01
C ALA A 40 -11.72 -5.96 22.65
N ASP A 41 -11.18 -4.74 22.68
CA ASP A 41 -11.82 -3.49 22.30
C ASP A 41 -11.45 -3.01 20.88
N LEU A 42 -10.62 -3.75 20.14
CA LEU A 42 -10.54 -3.61 18.69
C LEU A 42 -11.85 -4.06 18.08
N GLN A 43 -12.71 -3.09 17.77
CA GLN A 43 -13.71 -3.26 16.73
C GLN A 43 -12.95 -3.40 15.42
N ILE A 44 -12.53 -4.62 15.10
CA ILE A 44 -12.15 -4.99 13.75
C ILE A 44 -13.47 -4.91 12.98
N GLU A 45 -13.76 -3.76 12.41
CA GLU A 45 -14.75 -3.68 11.34
C GLU A 45 -14.22 -4.61 10.26
N GLU A 46 -14.88 -5.75 10.14
CA GLU A 46 -14.59 -6.78 9.14
C GLU A 46 -14.40 -6.05 7.81
N VAL A 47 -13.22 -6.22 7.21
CA VAL A 47 -12.89 -5.67 5.89
C VAL A 47 -13.98 -6.16 4.98
N ARG A 48 -14.94 -5.30 4.65
CA ARG A 48 -16.07 -5.74 3.84
C ARG A 48 -15.48 -6.31 2.55
N PRO A 49 -15.81 -7.56 2.20
CA PRO A 49 -15.74 -7.97 0.80
C PRO A 49 -16.42 -6.87 0.00
N ALA A 50 -15.82 -6.42 -1.09
CA ALA A 50 -16.42 -5.40 -1.93
C ALA A 50 -17.84 -5.86 -2.31
N GLU A 51 -18.87 -5.34 -1.64
CA GLU A 51 -20.26 -5.81 -1.85
C GLU A 51 -20.72 -5.56 -3.31
N ASP A 52 -20.02 -4.67 -4.03
CA ASP A 52 -20.27 -4.29 -5.43
C ASP A 52 -19.01 -4.34 -6.34
N GLY A 53 -17.93 -5.04 -5.93
CA GLY A 53 -16.70 -5.16 -6.77
C GLY A 53 -15.90 -3.87 -6.98
N LYS A 54 -16.25 -2.75 -6.33
CA LYS A 54 -15.51 -1.48 -6.37
C LYS A 54 -14.85 -1.18 -5.02
N ARG A 55 -13.61 -0.68 -5.04
CA ARG A 55 -12.87 -0.20 -3.85
C ARG A 55 -12.18 1.11 -4.20
N SER A 56 -12.10 2.07 -3.27
CA SER A 56 -11.15 3.17 -3.40
C SER A 56 -10.07 3.08 -2.32
N VAL A 57 -8.87 3.51 -2.68
CA VAL A 57 -7.74 3.57 -1.75
C VAL A 57 -7.32 5.03 -1.64
N GLY A 58 -7.36 5.56 -0.41
CA GLY A 58 -6.83 6.88 -0.09
C GLY A 58 -5.54 6.77 0.72
N LEU A 59 -4.48 7.43 0.27
CA LEU A 59 -3.21 7.53 0.99
C LEU A 59 -2.87 8.99 1.26
N VAL A 60 -2.37 9.27 2.46
CA VAL A 60 -1.68 10.51 2.83
C VAL A 60 -0.19 10.20 2.98
N LEU A 61 0.61 10.72 2.05
CA LEU A 61 2.06 10.60 2.01
C LEU A 61 2.67 11.71 2.88
N THR A 62 3.53 11.33 3.83
CA THR A 62 4.12 12.23 4.81
C THR A 62 5.64 12.25 4.73
N GLU A 63 6.28 13.30 5.26
CA GLU A 63 7.75 13.36 5.43
C GLU A 63 8.25 12.59 6.67
N LEU A 64 7.36 11.85 7.36
CA LEU A 64 7.76 11.09 8.55
C LEU A 64 8.48 9.81 8.12
N LEU A 65 9.58 9.52 8.81
CA LEU A 65 10.36 8.29 8.58
C LEU A 65 9.75 7.08 9.29
N HIS A 66 9.17 7.30 10.47
CA HIS A 66 8.69 6.24 11.35
C HIS A 66 7.16 6.21 11.38
N TYR A 67 6.57 5.09 10.98
CA TYR A 67 5.12 4.95 10.93
C TYR A 67 4.49 4.97 12.32
N GLU A 68 5.21 4.58 13.37
CA GLU A 68 4.73 4.61 14.75
C GLU A 68 4.50 6.03 15.25
N VAL A 69 5.26 7.00 14.74
CA VAL A 69 5.04 8.42 15.04
C VAL A 69 3.74 8.88 14.37
N LEU A 70 3.52 8.50 13.12
CA LEU A 70 2.30 8.81 12.39
C LEU A 70 1.09 8.12 13.04
N GLN A 71 1.23 6.87 13.47
CA GLN A 71 0.18 6.12 14.18
C GLN A 71 -0.24 6.82 15.47
N LYS A 72 0.73 7.27 16.29
CA LYS A 72 0.44 8.04 17.51
C LYS A 72 -0.28 9.36 17.22
N ILE A 73 0.06 10.04 16.12
CA ILE A 73 -0.63 11.26 15.70
C ILE A 73 -2.08 10.93 15.35
N VAL A 74 -2.31 9.87 14.55
CA VAL A 74 -3.65 9.42 14.15
C VAL A 74 -4.51 9.11 15.37
N GLU A 75 -3.97 8.37 16.35
CA GLU A 75 -4.66 8.02 17.60
C GLU A 75 -4.99 9.24 18.45
N LEU A 76 -4.03 10.16 18.63
CA LEU A 76 -4.20 11.37 19.44
C LEU A 76 -5.26 12.31 18.83
N GLU A 77 -5.25 12.43 17.51
CA GLU A 77 -6.16 13.27 16.74
C GLU A 77 -7.50 12.58 16.42
N LYS A 78 -7.64 11.29 16.77
CA LYS A 78 -8.82 10.45 16.50
C LYS A 78 -9.20 10.46 15.01
N LEU A 79 -8.19 10.38 14.16
CA LEU A 79 -8.38 10.36 12.71
C LEU A 79 -8.68 8.94 12.23
N PRO A 80 -9.55 8.77 11.21
CA PRO A 80 -9.72 7.49 10.57
C PRO A 80 -8.45 7.10 9.80
N GLY A 81 -8.15 5.80 9.80
CA GLY A 81 -7.05 5.25 9.03
C GLY A 81 -5.99 4.51 9.85
N ARG A 82 -4.98 4.01 9.14
CA ARG A 82 -3.86 3.25 9.68
C ARG A 82 -2.54 3.77 9.12
N ALA A 83 -1.57 4.04 9.98
CA ALA A 83 -0.22 4.36 9.53
C ALA A 83 0.50 3.09 9.07
N LEU A 84 1.16 3.17 7.92
CA LEU A 84 1.90 2.10 7.27
C LEU A 84 3.35 2.55 7.07
N GLY A 85 4.28 1.68 7.43
CA GLY A 85 5.70 1.84 7.15
C GLY A 85 6.03 1.32 5.76
N THR A 86 6.62 2.17 4.94
CA THR A 86 7.06 1.88 3.57
C THR A 86 8.58 1.96 3.47
N GLU A 87 9.16 1.44 2.39
CA GLU A 87 10.62 1.52 2.17
C GLU A 87 11.14 2.97 2.28
N THR A 88 10.33 3.92 1.82
CA THR A 88 10.65 5.34 1.82
C THR A 88 10.06 6.10 3.00
N GLY A 89 9.46 5.49 4.02
CA GLY A 89 9.01 6.21 5.23
C GLY A 89 7.62 5.83 5.71
N ALA A 90 6.77 6.81 6.03
CA ALA A 90 5.45 6.57 6.60
C ALA A 90 4.33 7.20 5.77
N VAL A 91 3.33 6.38 5.47
CA VAL A 91 2.09 6.79 4.81
C VAL A 91 0.89 6.46 5.69
N LEU A 92 -0.19 7.21 5.55
CA LEU A 92 -1.45 6.93 6.23
C LEU A 92 -2.46 6.45 5.20
N TRP A 93 -2.91 5.20 5.34
CA TRP A 93 -4.08 4.72 4.62
C TRP A 93 -5.35 5.20 5.29
N VAL A 94 -6.29 5.73 4.50
CA VAL A 94 -7.60 6.20 4.97
C VAL A 94 -8.66 5.45 4.17
N PRO A 95 -9.66 4.83 4.84
CA PRO A 95 -10.85 4.31 4.17
C PRO A 95 -11.56 5.46 3.45
N VAL A 96 -11.93 5.27 2.19
CA VAL A 96 -12.66 6.29 1.42
C VAL A 96 -13.91 5.67 0.83
N SER A 97 -15.04 6.35 1.04
CA SER A 97 -16.32 5.97 0.46
C SER A 97 -16.36 6.26 -1.05
N LEU A 98 -17.06 5.40 -1.80
CA LEU A 98 -17.27 5.51 -3.25
C LEU A 98 -18.54 6.29 -3.63
N GLU A 99 -19.19 6.95 -2.67
CA GLU A 99 -20.42 7.71 -2.94
C GLU A 99 -20.18 8.77 -4.05
N GLY A 100 -20.85 8.60 -5.20
CA GLY A 100 -20.82 9.56 -6.33
C GLY A 100 -19.97 9.16 -7.55
N ASP A 101 -19.44 7.94 -7.61
CA ASP A 101 -18.44 7.49 -8.60
C ASP A 101 -18.86 7.64 -10.09
N GLU A 102 -20.15 7.50 -10.42
CA GLU A 102 -20.61 7.40 -11.81
C GLU A 102 -20.52 8.71 -12.60
N GLU A 103 -20.78 9.86 -11.97
CA GLU A 103 -20.74 11.17 -12.64
C GLU A 103 -19.28 11.65 -12.83
N ASP A 104 -18.41 11.32 -11.88
CA ASP A 104 -16.99 11.63 -11.92
C ASP A 104 -16.22 10.82 -12.98
N GLU A 105 -16.61 9.57 -13.23
CA GLU A 105 -15.99 8.73 -14.28
C GLU A 105 -16.13 9.38 -15.67
N PHE A 106 -17.28 9.98 -15.96
CA PHE A 106 -17.50 10.70 -17.22
C PHE A 106 -16.69 12.01 -17.28
N ALA A 107 -16.60 12.76 -16.17
CA ALA A 107 -15.79 13.97 -16.11
C ALA A 107 -14.27 13.69 -16.27
N ALA A 108 -13.80 12.57 -15.71
CA ALA A 108 -12.41 12.12 -15.89
C ALA A 108 -12.09 11.80 -17.37
N LEU A 109 -13.04 11.21 -18.11
CA LEU A 109 -12.89 11.00 -19.56
C LEU A 109 -12.81 12.31 -20.36
N LEU A 110 -13.37 13.40 -19.83
CA LEU A 110 -13.30 14.74 -20.42
C LEU A 110 -11.99 15.49 -20.07
N GLY A 111 -11.13 14.89 -19.25
CA GLY A 111 -9.82 15.44 -18.88
C GLY A 111 -9.85 16.34 -17.65
N ASP A 112 -10.99 16.43 -16.95
CA ASP A 112 -11.05 17.14 -15.69
C ASP A 112 -10.39 16.31 -14.58
N ALA A 113 -9.53 16.94 -13.80
CA ALA A 113 -8.88 16.27 -12.67
C ALA A 113 -9.94 15.96 -11.61
N ARG A 114 -10.21 14.68 -11.40
CA ARG A 114 -11.15 14.23 -10.39
C ARG A 114 -10.74 14.75 -9.00
N PRO A 115 -11.67 15.36 -8.23
CA PRO A 115 -11.37 15.79 -6.88
C PRO A 115 -11.04 14.58 -6.00
N VAL A 116 -10.20 14.82 -5.00
CA VAL A 116 -10.00 13.86 -3.92
C VAL A 116 -11.22 13.88 -3.00
N ALA A 117 -11.58 12.73 -2.44
CA ALA A 117 -12.65 12.63 -1.47
C ALA A 117 -12.46 13.56 -0.26
N ASP A 118 -13.52 14.23 0.16
CA ASP A 118 -13.48 15.23 1.23
C ASP A 118 -12.94 14.67 2.55
N GLU A 119 -13.25 13.42 2.87
CA GLU A 119 -12.71 12.74 4.06
C GLU A 119 -11.18 12.67 4.02
N LEU A 120 -10.64 12.20 2.90
CA LEU A 120 -9.20 12.08 2.72
C LEU A 120 -8.53 13.46 2.76
N ALA A 121 -9.14 14.49 2.17
CA ALA A 121 -8.66 15.87 2.22
C ALA A 121 -8.66 16.43 3.66
N ARG A 122 -9.71 16.18 4.45
CA ARG A 122 -9.79 16.60 5.87
C ARG A 122 -8.71 15.93 6.72
N VAL A 123 -8.52 14.63 6.57
CA VAL A 123 -7.46 13.88 7.28
C VAL A 123 -6.10 14.45 6.92
N ALA A 124 -5.83 14.62 5.63
CA ALA A 124 -4.56 15.16 5.15
C ALA A 124 -4.27 16.57 5.67
N GLN A 125 -5.28 17.45 5.70
CA GLN A 125 -5.14 18.78 6.29
C GLN A 125 -4.78 18.69 7.76
N ARG A 126 -5.46 17.83 8.52
CA ARG A 126 -5.19 17.69 9.96
C ARG A 126 -3.78 17.16 10.21
N ILE A 127 -3.33 16.16 9.45
CA ILE A 127 -1.95 15.67 9.52
C ILE A 127 -0.96 16.80 9.19
N ALA A 128 -1.19 17.55 8.10
CA ALA A 128 -0.33 18.68 7.69
C ALA A 128 -0.21 19.77 8.78
N GLU A 129 -1.32 20.08 9.46
CA GLU A 129 -1.35 21.00 10.60
C GLU A 129 -0.49 20.50 11.76
N VAL A 130 -0.66 19.23 12.16
CA VAL A 130 0.03 18.65 13.32
C VAL A 130 1.53 18.49 13.07
N ILE A 131 1.93 18.01 11.89
CA ILE A 131 3.35 17.86 11.55
C ILE A 131 4.00 19.19 11.14
N GLY A 132 3.21 20.23 10.86
CA GLY A 132 3.67 21.54 10.42
C GLY A 132 4.32 21.56 9.03
N ARG A 133 4.02 20.56 8.19
CA ARG A 133 4.56 20.36 6.83
C ARG A 133 3.42 20.13 5.84
N ASN A 134 3.72 20.27 4.55
CA ASN A 134 2.77 19.87 3.53
C ASN A 134 2.76 18.35 3.40
N VAL A 135 1.61 17.80 3.05
CA VAL A 135 1.47 16.37 2.72
C VAL A 135 1.01 16.22 1.29
N ILE A 136 1.20 15.03 0.73
CA ILE A 136 0.61 14.67 -0.56
C ILE A 136 -0.49 13.66 -0.29
N VAL A 137 -1.60 13.84 -0.97
CA VAL A 137 -2.71 12.92 -0.96
C VAL A 137 -2.75 12.22 -2.30
N ALA A 138 -2.93 10.91 -2.30
CA ALA A 138 -3.13 10.11 -3.50
C ALA A 138 -4.39 9.26 -3.32
N GLN A 139 -5.22 9.20 -4.37
CA GLN A 139 -6.42 8.38 -4.39
C GLN A 139 -6.49 7.60 -5.71
N SER A 140 -6.89 6.35 -5.60
CA SER A 140 -7.15 5.44 -6.71
C SER A 140 -8.51 4.77 -6.56
N TRP A 141 -9.05 4.33 -7.68
CA TRP A 141 -10.30 3.58 -7.78
C TRP A 141 -10.00 2.24 -8.41
N LEU A 142 -10.37 1.19 -7.70
CA LEU A 142 -10.12 -0.20 -8.00
C LEU A 142 -11.44 -0.86 -8.36
N ARG A 143 -11.44 -1.64 -9.44
CA ARG A 143 -12.51 -2.58 -9.78
C ARG A 143 -11.95 -3.99 -9.75
N VAL A 144 -12.64 -4.86 -9.03
CA VAL A 144 -12.45 -6.30 -9.07
C VAL A 144 -13.40 -6.81 -10.16
N ASP A 145 -12.85 -7.30 -11.27
CA ASP A 145 -13.65 -7.99 -12.28
C ASP A 145 -13.80 -9.45 -11.86
N ASP A 146 -15.04 -9.95 -11.84
CA ASP A 146 -15.40 -11.29 -11.34
C ASP A 146 -14.78 -12.45 -12.14
N GLU A 147 -14.15 -12.18 -13.29
CA GLU A 147 -13.60 -13.24 -14.16
C GLU A 147 -12.16 -13.67 -13.82
N ASP A 148 -11.32 -12.82 -13.21
CA ASP A 148 -9.89 -13.10 -13.07
C ASP A 148 -9.28 -12.88 -11.67
N ASP A 149 -10.07 -12.52 -10.63
CA ASP A 149 -9.59 -12.22 -9.26
C ASP A 149 -8.47 -11.13 -9.19
N GLU A 150 -8.13 -10.50 -10.32
CA GLU A 150 -7.11 -9.46 -10.41
C GLU A 150 -7.73 -8.10 -10.08
N VAL A 151 -7.23 -7.48 -9.00
CA VAL A 151 -7.60 -6.11 -8.63
C VAL A 151 -7.03 -5.17 -9.68
N SER A 152 -7.89 -4.66 -10.55
CA SER A 152 -7.50 -3.73 -11.61
C SER A 152 -7.75 -2.29 -11.17
N VAL A 153 -6.81 -1.40 -11.49
CA VAL A 153 -7.01 0.05 -11.32
C VAL A 153 -7.87 0.55 -12.47
N ALA A 154 -9.18 0.50 -12.27
CA ALA A 154 -10.14 1.06 -13.22
C ALA A 154 -10.33 2.55 -12.93
N GLY A 155 -9.29 3.35 -13.15
CA GLY A 155 -9.40 4.78 -12.93
C GLY A 155 -8.06 5.42 -12.64
N GLN A 156 -7.84 6.55 -13.29
CA GLN A 156 -6.76 7.49 -13.03
C GLN A 156 -6.39 7.60 -11.53
N ILE A 157 -5.10 7.57 -11.22
CA ILE A 157 -4.61 7.97 -9.91
C ILE A 157 -4.59 9.49 -9.87
N VAL A 158 -5.28 10.07 -8.89
CA VAL A 158 -5.20 11.52 -8.62
C VAL A 158 -4.28 11.77 -7.44
N ALA A 159 -3.57 12.89 -7.49
CA ALA A 159 -2.75 13.31 -6.38
C ALA A 159 -2.84 14.81 -6.17
N TRP A 160 -2.78 15.24 -4.92
CA TRP A 160 -2.93 16.63 -4.54
C TRP A 160 -1.96 16.96 -3.40
N ARG A 161 -1.35 18.14 -3.44
CA ARG A 161 -0.59 18.67 -2.32
C ARG A 161 -1.54 19.39 -1.38
N VAL A 162 -1.58 18.98 -0.12
CA VAL A 162 -2.34 19.65 0.93
C VAL A 162 -1.37 20.41 1.82
N THR A 163 -1.62 21.71 1.97
CA THR A 163 -0.83 22.58 2.84
C THR A 163 -1.46 22.66 4.22
N LYS A 164 -0.68 23.05 5.23
CA LYS A 164 -1.17 23.35 6.59
C LYS A 164 -2.23 24.46 6.65
N ALA A 165 -2.41 25.23 5.59
CA ALA A 165 -3.42 26.29 5.50
C ALA A 165 -4.72 25.81 4.83
N GLY A 166 -4.82 24.51 4.51
CA GLY A 166 -5.96 23.92 3.80
C GLY A 166 -5.96 24.18 2.29
N THR A 167 -4.95 24.85 1.74
CA THR A 167 -4.80 24.97 0.28
C THR A 167 -4.48 23.60 -0.31
N VAL A 168 -5.28 23.20 -1.30
CA VAL A 168 -5.15 21.95 -2.04
C VAL A 168 -4.74 22.28 -3.48
N GLU A 169 -3.58 21.77 -3.92
CA GLU A 169 -3.06 21.98 -5.28
C GLU A 169 -2.93 20.65 -6.03
N PRO A 170 -3.49 20.51 -7.24
CA PRO A 170 -3.42 19.25 -7.98
C PRO A 170 -2.00 18.94 -8.43
N LEU A 171 -1.64 17.67 -8.38
CA LEU A 171 -0.38 17.09 -8.86
C LEU A 171 -0.67 16.04 -9.94
N HIS A 172 0.32 15.76 -10.78
CA HIS A 172 0.21 14.67 -11.74
C HIS A 172 0.38 13.32 -11.03
N GLY A 173 -0.69 12.53 -10.92
CA GLY A 173 -0.68 11.25 -10.20
C GLY A 173 0.44 10.30 -10.65
N GLY A 174 0.64 10.14 -11.95
CA GLY A 174 1.72 9.31 -12.48
C GLY A 174 3.14 9.77 -12.08
N LEU A 175 3.36 11.08 -11.87
CA LEU A 175 4.65 11.56 -11.38
C LEU A 175 4.84 11.23 -9.91
N VAL A 176 3.78 11.37 -9.10
CA VAL A 176 3.80 11.01 -7.68
C VAL A 176 4.14 9.53 -7.55
N VAL A 177 3.37 8.65 -8.21
CA VAL A 177 3.58 7.20 -8.19
C VAL A 177 5.01 6.82 -8.62
N SER A 178 5.50 7.36 -9.74
CA SER A 178 6.86 7.08 -10.24
C SER A 178 8.00 7.51 -9.31
N SER A 179 7.70 8.36 -8.32
CA SER A 179 8.67 8.91 -7.37
C SER A 179 8.59 8.26 -5.99
N MET A 180 7.62 7.36 -5.77
CA MET A 180 7.43 6.63 -4.53
C MET A 180 8.06 5.24 -4.59
N ALA A 181 8.10 4.57 -3.44
CA ALA A 181 8.50 3.17 -3.36
C ALA A 181 7.42 2.25 -3.99
N GLU A 182 7.86 1.06 -4.39
CA GLU A 182 7.02 0.04 -5.04
C GLU A 182 5.85 -0.37 -4.15
N ASP A 183 6.05 -0.45 -2.83
CA ASP A 183 5.01 -0.78 -1.86
C ASP A 183 3.89 0.29 -1.77
N VAL A 184 4.21 1.57 -1.99
CA VAL A 184 3.21 2.65 -2.10
C VAL A 184 2.38 2.49 -3.38
N GLU A 185 3.03 2.13 -4.49
CA GLU A 185 2.32 1.82 -5.73
C GLU A 185 1.39 0.62 -5.51
N ASP A 186 1.90 -0.47 -4.95
CA ASP A 186 1.13 -1.70 -4.67
C ASP A 186 -0.10 -1.46 -3.81
N LEU A 187 0.00 -0.58 -2.80
CA LEU A 187 -1.14 -0.14 -2.01
C LEU A 187 -2.16 0.64 -2.85
N LEU A 188 -1.70 1.60 -3.67
CA LEU A 188 -2.59 2.39 -4.52
C LEU A 188 -3.25 1.54 -5.61
N VAL A 189 -2.60 0.51 -6.11
CA VAL A 189 -3.17 -0.36 -7.15
C VAL A 189 -3.92 -1.57 -6.59
N GLY A 190 -3.89 -1.76 -5.27
CA GLY A 190 -4.60 -2.84 -4.58
C GLY A 190 -3.94 -4.21 -4.66
N ARG A 191 -2.67 -4.28 -5.07
CA ARG A 191 -1.86 -5.52 -4.98
C ARG A 191 -1.53 -5.89 -3.54
N THR A 192 -1.42 -4.89 -2.67
CA THR A 192 -1.21 -5.06 -1.23
C THR A 192 -2.42 -4.57 -0.47
N ASP A 193 -2.95 -5.38 0.45
CA ASP A 193 -4.03 -4.95 1.34
C ASP A 193 -3.45 -4.09 2.50
N PRO A 194 -3.90 -2.84 2.67
CA PRO A 194 -3.47 -1.96 3.76
C PRO A 194 -3.62 -2.56 5.16
N LEU A 195 -4.51 -3.55 5.34
CA LEU A 195 -4.78 -4.17 6.63
C LEU A 195 -3.85 -5.34 6.95
N THR A 196 -3.21 -5.93 5.94
CA THR A 196 -2.18 -6.97 6.10
C THR A 196 -0.79 -6.51 5.68
N HIS A 197 -0.61 -5.22 5.36
CA HIS A 197 0.66 -4.63 4.97
C HIS A 197 1.78 -4.89 6.00
N ASN A 198 2.92 -5.38 5.51
CA ASN A 198 4.11 -5.58 6.32
C ASN A 198 4.88 -4.25 6.44
N ASN A 199 4.92 -3.69 7.65
CA ASN A 199 5.62 -2.43 7.88
C ASN A 199 7.13 -2.61 7.72
N TYR A 200 7.75 -1.72 6.95
CA TYR A 200 9.20 -1.63 6.85
C TYR A 200 9.78 -0.81 8.02
N GLU A 201 10.90 -1.27 8.57
CA GLU A 201 11.74 -0.40 9.39
C GLU A 201 12.47 0.59 8.45
N PRO A 202 12.49 1.89 8.77
CA PRO A 202 13.07 2.88 7.88
C PRO A 202 14.56 2.65 7.71
N SER A 203 14.98 2.36 6.48
CA SER A 203 16.39 2.44 6.13
C SER A 203 16.83 3.91 6.18
N GLN A 204 17.95 4.20 6.84
CA GLN A 204 18.43 5.59 7.05
C GLN A 204 18.74 6.37 5.75
N SER A 205 18.52 5.79 4.56
CA SER A 205 19.00 6.31 3.28
C SER A 205 17.93 6.57 2.20
N ALA A 206 16.64 6.32 2.43
CA ALA A 206 15.69 6.17 1.31
C ALA A 206 14.82 7.38 0.94
N TRP A 207 15.04 8.59 1.47
CA TRP A 207 14.46 9.77 0.82
C TRP A 207 15.45 10.29 -0.22
N PRO A 208 15.13 10.28 -1.53
CA PRO A 208 15.64 11.34 -2.37
C PRO A 208 15.00 12.60 -1.82
N THR A 209 15.72 13.27 -0.90
CA THR A 209 15.32 14.52 -0.26
C THR A 209 14.48 15.35 -1.22
N LEU A 210 13.38 15.97 -0.78
CA LEU A 210 12.61 16.92 -1.61
C LEU A 210 13.48 18.01 -2.28
N GLN A 211 14.74 18.18 -1.83
CA GLN A 211 15.81 18.87 -2.53
C GLN A 211 16.15 18.31 -3.93
N ALA A 212 16.20 16.99 -4.11
CA ALA A 212 16.38 16.32 -5.40
C ALA A 212 15.22 16.61 -6.37
N ILE A 213 13.97 16.61 -5.88
CA ILE A 213 12.79 17.02 -6.66
C ILE A 213 12.88 18.51 -7.02
N LYS A 214 13.28 19.38 -6.07
CA LYS A 214 13.54 20.80 -6.35
C LYS A 214 14.68 21.01 -7.36
N GLN A 215 15.76 20.24 -7.28
CA GLN A 215 16.89 20.32 -8.19
C GLN A 215 16.55 19.82 -9.60
N ALA A 216 15.75 18.75 -9.72
CA ALA A 216 15.25 18.27 -11.00
C ALA A 216 14.35 19.30 -11.70
N TRP A 217 13.52 20.03 -10.93
CA TRP A 217 12.72 21.14 -11.43
C TRP A 217 13.58 22.35 -11.83
N PHE A 218 14.59 22.70 -11.03
CA PHE A 218 15.43 23.89 -11.29
C PHE A 218 16.41 23.68 -12.45
N ASN A 219 16.90 22.46 -12.66
CA ASN A 219 17.82 22.15 -13.77
C ASN A 219 17.13 22.03 -15.14
N ARG A 220 15.79 21.95 -15.17
CA ARG A 220 15.01 21.94 -16.43
C ARG A 220 14.89 23.32 -17.08
N GLY A 221 15.17 24.40 -16.36
CA GLY A 221 15.14 25.78 -16.86
C GLY A 221 16.49 26.37 -17.29
N LYS A 222 17.57 25.55 -17.34
CA LYS A 222 18.92 26.00 -17.72
C LYS A 222 19.50 25.33 -18.96
N LYS A 223 18.69 24.56 -19.68
CA LYS A 223 18.97 24.13 -21.05
C LYS A 223 17.93 24.77 -21.97
N ASP A 224 18.17 26.03 -22.29
CA ASP A 224 17.89 26.68 -23.59
C ASP A 224 18.63 28.02 -23.64
#